data_AF-A0A5N5SWA5-F1
#
_entry.id   AF-A0A5N5SWA5-F1
#
_cell.length_a   1.000
_cell.length_b   1.000
_cell.length_c   1.000
_cell.angle_alpha   90.00
_cell.angle_beta   90.00
_cell.angle_gamma   90.00
#
_symmetry.space_group_name_H-M   'P 1'
#
loop_
_entity.id
_entity.type
_entity.pdbx_description
1 polymer ?
#
loop_
_entity_poly.entity_id
_entity_poly.type
_entity_poly.pdbx_seq_one_letter_code
_entity_poly.pdbx_strand_id
1 'polypeptide(L)'
;PPCASQVFQAWETLLQEVEVDSQLHSDVAGTFVRQVSRPLIEKTFHRKLQSKKLFAHRESIETILGKTEEMLKKCRREHTEAYHNHCRLQSNASLASYFDAHNSYVQQLHATNAMLHHYNSHTQPAILQELEEVHLDVNGIVMDSILQGADVLAVKVK
;
A
#
# COMPACT_ATOMS: atom_id res chain seq x y z
N PRO A 1 48.88 -43.80 33.05
CA PRO A 1 48.26 -42.71 33.85
C PRO A 1 46.74 -42.64 33.58
N PRO A 2 45.88 -42.73 34.60
CA PRO A 2 44.42 -42.71 34.45
C PRO A 2 43.86 -41.39 33.85
N CYS A 3 44.66 -40.31 33.78
CA CYS A 3 44.22 -39.04 33.19
C CYS A 3 43.97 -39.11 31.68
N ALA A 4 44.64 -39.99 30.93
CA ALA A 4 44.41 -40.14 29.49
C ALA A 4 43.01 -40.71 29.17
N SER A 5 42.47 -41.53 30.08
CA SER A 5 41.12 -42.11 29.96
C SER A 5 40.03 -41.10 30.34
N GLN A 6 40.28 -40.21 31.30
CA GLN A 6 39.31 -39.19 31.71
C GLN A 6 39.17 -38.07 30.67
N VAL A 7 40.28 -37.67 30.03
CA VAL A 7 40.25 -36.68 28.94
C VAL A 7 39.51 -37.25 27.73
N PHE A 8 39.71 -38.52 27.40
CA PHE A 8 38.99 -39.18 26.31
C PHE A 8 37.48 -39.27 26.58
N GLN A 9 37.08 -39.64 27.80
CA GLN A 9 35.67 -39.64 28.21
C GLN A 9 35.05 -38.25 28.16
N ALA A 10 35.75 -37.23 28.67
CA ALA A 10 35.28 -35.85 28.62
C ALA A 10 35.10 -35.35 27.17
N TRP A 11 36.01 -35.72 26.27
CA TRP A 11 35.90 -35.42 24.84
C TRP A 11 34.69 -36.12 24.19
N GLU A 12 34.45 -37.39 24.53
CA GLU A 12 33.29 -38.14 24.04
C GLU A 12 31.97 -37.52 24.53
N THR A 13 31.89 -37.12 25.81
CA THR A 13 30.75 -36.37 26.35
C THR A 13 30.53 -35.05 25.62
N LEU A 14 31.60 -34.27 25.39
CA LEU A 14 31.50 -33.00 24.65
C LEU A 14 30.98 -33.21 23.23
N LEU A 15 31.45 -34.24 22.52
CA LEU A 15 30.96 -34.56 21.18
C LEU A 15 29.47 -34.94 21.19
N GLN A 16 29.02 -35.70 22.20
CA GLN A 16 27.61 -36.04 22.36
C GLN A 16 26.75 -34.80 22.66
N GLU A 17 27.22 -33.90 23.51
CA GLU A 17 26.52 -32.63 23.82
C GLU A 17 26.39 -31.76 22.57
N VAL A 18 27.46 -31.64 21.77
CA VAL A 18 27.44 -30.88 20.51
C VAL A 18 26.47 -31.48 19.49
N GLU A 19 26.42 -32.81 19.38
CA GLU A 19 25.48 -33.50 18.49
C GLU A 19 24.02 -33.26 18.92
N VAL A 20 23.73 -33.33 20.22
CA VAL A 20 22.41 -33.02 20.78
C VAL A 20 22.03 -31.56 20.52
N ASP A 21 22.94 -30.62 20.75
CA ASP A 21 22.72 -29.20 20.51
C ASP A 21 22.46 -28.89 19.02
N SER A 22 23.18 -29.55 18.12
CA SER A 22 22.95 -29.46 16.67
C SER A 22 21.54 -29.92 16.29
N GLN A 23 21.08 -31.04 16.84
CA GLN A 23 19.73 -31.57 16.60
C GLN A 23 18.65 -30.63 17.16
N LEU A 24 18.85 -30.09 18.36
CA LEU A 24 17.97 -29.10 18.97
C LEU A 24 17.86 -27.83 18.11
N HIS A 25 18.98 -27.31 17.63
CA HIS A 25 18.98 -26.15 16.74
C HIS A 25 18.22 -26.41 15.42
N SER A 26 18.39 -27.60 14.84
CA SER A 26 17.64 -28.02 13.64
C SER A 26 16.13 -28.07 13.91
N ASP A 27 15.72 -28.63 15.05
CA ASP A 27 14.33 -28.71 15.47
C ASP A 27 13.71 -27.33 15.74
N VAL A 28 14.44 -26.43 16.38
CA VAL A 28 14.06 -25.03 16.61
C VAL A 28 13.84 -24.34 15.26
N ALA A 29 14.80 -24.43 14.34
CA ALA A 29 14.69 -23.85 13.01
C ALA A 29 13.47 -24.38 12.25
N GLY A 30 13.24 -25.70 12.26
CA GLY A 30 12.05 -26.32 11.66
C GLY A 30 10.74 -25.87 12.30
N THR A 31 10.75 -25.54 13.59
CA THR A 31 9.59 -25.00 14.31
C THR A 31 9.32 -23.55 13.90
N PHE A 32 10.35 -22.70 13.83
CA PHE A 32 10.24 -21.32 13.36
C PHE A 32 9.64 -21.24 11.95
N VAL A 33 10.09 -22.10 11.04
CA VAL A 33 9.56 -22.13 9.67
C VAL A 33 8.06 -22.42 9.67
N ARG A 34 7.62 -23.40 10.47
CA ARG A 34 6.22 -23.86 10.48
C ARG A 34 5.28 -22.97 11.28
N GLN A 35 5.73 -22.44 12.41
CA GLN A 35 4.87 -21.73 13.37
C GLN A 35 4.96 -20.20 13.26
N VAL A 36 6.05 -19.66 12.71
CA VAL A 36 6.26 -18.21 12.62
C VAL A 36 6.29 -17.77 11.16
N SER A 37 7.23 -18.29 10.36
CA SER A 37 7.48 -17.81 9.00
C SER A 37 6.31 -18.05 8.05
N ARG A 38 5.82 -19.30 7.91
CA ARG A 38 4.70 -19.61 7.02
C ARG A 38 3.42 -18.87 7.41
N PRO A 39 2.96 -18.89 8.68
CA PRO A 39 1.75 -18.18 9.07
C PRO A 39 1.85 -16.67 8.87
N LEU A 40 3.01 -16.06 9.15
CA LEU A 40 3.23 -14.63 8.92
C LEU A 40 3.04 -14.27 7.43
N ILE A 41 3.62 -15.06 6.52
CA ILE A 41 3.47 -14.84 5.07
C ILE A 41 2.01 -15.02 4.65
N GLU A 42 1.37 -16.12 5.07
CA GLU A 42 -0.02 -16.44 4.71
C GLU A 42 -1.00 -15.35 5.19
N LYS A 43 -0.85 -14.92 6.45
CA LYS A 43 -1.70 -13.87 7.05
C LYS A 43 -1.46 -12.49 6.44
N THR A 44 -0.25 -12.16 6.00
CA THR A 44 0.05 -10.83 5.44
C THR A 44 -0.13 -10.74 3.92
N PHE A 45 -0.17 -11.86 3.20
CA PHE A 45 -0.23 -11.88 1.74
C PHE A 45 -1.43 -11.12 1.17
N HIS A 46 -2.63 -11.38 1.70
CA HIS A 46 -3.85 -10.74 1.21
C HIS A 46 -3.86 -9.22 1.49
N ARG A 47 -3.23 -8.78 2.59
CA ARG A 47 -3.03 -7.35 2.91
C ARG A 47 -2.10 -6.65 1.95
N LYS A 48 -1.01 -7.31 1.54
CA LYS A 48 -0.15 -6.82 0.46
C LYS A 48 -0.93 -6.64 -0.85
N LEU A 49 -1.80 -7.57 -1.19
CA LEU A 49 -2.64 -7.47 -2.39
C LEU A 49 -3.68 -6.34 -2.26
N GLN A 50 -4.30 -6.20 -1.08
CA GLN A 50 -5.25 -5.13 -0.81
C GLN A 50 -4.61 -3.74 -0.95
N SER A 51 -3.45 -3.52 -0.33
CA SER A 51 -2.69 -2.26 -0.46
C SER A 51 -2.38 -1.93 -1.92
N LYS A 52 -1.95 -2.91 -2.74
CA LYS A 52 -1.74 -2.71 -4.18
C LYS A 52 -3.00 -2.25 -4.91
N LYS A 53 -4.16 -2.83 -4.59
CA LYS A 53 -5.45 -2.44 -5.20
C LYS A 53 -5.82 -1.01 -4.82
N LEU A 54 -5.59 -0.60 -3.57
CA LEU A 54 -5.84 0.77 -3.13
C LEU A 54 -5.01 1.79 -3.90
N PHE A 55 -3.71 1.52 -4.07
CA PHE A 55 -2.85 2.41 -4.85
C PHE A 55 -3.26 2.48 -6.33
N ALA A 56 -3.60 1.34 -6.95
CA ALA A 56 -4.09 1.32 -8.32
C ALA A 56 -5.42 2.08 -8.48
N HIS A 57 -6.33 1.97 -7.50
CA HIS A 57 -7.58 2.71 -7.49
C HIS A 57 -7.33 4.22 -7.38
N ARG A 58 -6.45 4.64 -6.46
CA ARG A 58 -6.05 6.04 -6.32
C ARG A 58 -5.49 6.61 -7.62
N GLU A 59 -4.53 5.93 -8.23
CA GLU A 59 -3.89 6.36 -9.48
C GLU A 59 -4.90 6.47 -10.62
N SER A 60 -5.84 5.53 -10.71
CA SER A 60 -6.92 5.57 -11.69
C SER A 60 -7.80 6.82 -11.54
N ILE A 61 -8.18 7.18 -10.32
CA ILE A 61 -9.00 8.37 -10.05
C ILE A 61 -8.20 9.65 -10.32
N GLU A 62 -6.94 9.72 -9.89
CA GLU A 62 -6.07 10.88 -10.14
C GLU A 62 -5.89 11.11 -11.65
N THR A 63 -5.78 10.03 -12.43
CA THR A 63 -5.74 10.10 -13.89
C THR A 63 -7.02 10.70 -14.48
N ILE A 64 -8.20 10.33 -13.95
CA ILE A 64 -9.49 10.88 -14.39
C ILE A 64 -9.58 12.37 -14.02
N LEU A 65 -9.22 12.74 -12.79
CA LEU A 65 -9.22 14.14 -12.35
C LEU A 65 -8.29 15.00 -13.22
N GLY A 66 -7.07 14.52 -13.51
CA GLY A 66 -6.15 15.22 -14.40
C GLY A 66 -6.73 15.45 -15.80
N LYS A 67 -7.42 14.45 -16.38
CA LYS A 67 -8.10 14.62 -17.67
C LYS A 67 -9.22 15.67 -17.60
N THR A 68 -10.02 15.64 -16.54
CA THR A 68 -11.12 16.59 -16.29
C THR A 68 -10.59 18.02 -16.12
N GLU A 69 -9.44 18.20 -15.48
CA GLU A 69 -8.75 19.50 -15.37
C GLU A 69 -8.22 20.01 -16.72
N GLU A 70 -7.62 19.13 -17.53
CA GLU A 70 -7.18 19.49 -18.88
C GLU A 70 -8.35 19.88 -19.79
N MET A 71 -9.49 19.20 -19.68
CA MET A 71 -10.73 19.59 -20.38
C MET A 71 -11.19 20.99 -19.94
N LEU A 72 -11.16 21.29 -18.64
CA LEU A 72 -11.50 22.62 -18.13
C LEU A 72 -10.57 23.71 -18.68
N LYS A 73 -9.26 23.45 -18.70
CA LYS A 73 -8.27 24.37 -19.30
C LYS A 73 -8.57 24.63 -20.78
N LYS A 74 -8.93 23.58 -21.53
CA LYS A 74 -9.32 23.69 -22.93
C LYS A 74 -10.57 24.56 -23.09
N CYS A 75 -11.66 24.27 -22.39
CA CYS A 75 -12.90 25.04 -22.50
C CYS A 75 -12.70 26.52 -22.10
N ARG A 76 -11.85 26.79 -21.10
CA ARG A 76 -11.50 28.16 -20.71
C ARG A 76 -10.79 28.93 -21.84
N ARG A 77 -9.85 28.27 -22.55
CA ARG A 77 -9.18 28.88 -23.71
C ARG A 77 -10.16 29.18 -24.83
N GLU A 78 -11.00 28.20 -25.19
CA GLU A 78 -12.01 28.35 -26.24
C GLU A 78 -13.00 29.47 -25.94
N HIS A 79 -13.49 29.56 -24.70
CA HIS A 79 -14.33 30.68 -24.24
C HIS A 79 -13.62 32.03 -24.37
N THR A 80 -12.35 32.10 -23.97
CA THR A 80 -11.54 33.32 -24.06
C THR A 80 -11.34 33.73 -25.52
N GLU A 81 -11.02 32.80 -26.41
CA GLU A 81 -10.86 33.06 -27.84
C GLU A 81 -12.16 33.50 -28.50
N ALA A 82 -13.28 32.84 -28.18
CA ALA A 82 -14.60 33.20 -28.70
C ALA A 82 -15.02 34.62 -28.28
N TYR A 83 -14.71 35.01 -27.04
CA TYR A 83 -14.93 36.37 -26.55
C TYR A 83 -14.14 37.41 -27.37
N HIS A 84 -12.83 37.21 -27.55
CA HIS A 84 -12.00 38.13 -28.34
C HIS A 84 -12.47 38.22 -29.80
N ASN A 85 -12.85 37.09 -30.39
CA ASN A 85 -13.39 37.04 -31.74
C ASN A 85 -14.70 37.82 -31.85
N HIS A 86 -15.59 37.71 -30.87
CA HIS A 86 -16.83 38.49 -30.84
C HIS A 86 -16.54 40.00 -30.71
N CYS A 87 -15.61 40.40 -29.83
CA CYS A 87 -15.22 41.81 -29.70
C CYS A 87 -14.73 42.43 -31.02
N ARG A 88 -14.05 41.62 -31.85
CA ARG A 88 -13.54 42.05 -33.17
C ARG A 88 -14.61 42.06 -34.26
N LEU A 89 -15.45 41.04 -34.33
CA LEU A 89 -16.39 40.82 -35.43
C LEU A 89 -17.77 41.45 -35.19
N GLN A 90 -18.21 41.53 -33.93
CA GLN A 90 -19.48 42.11 -33.49
C GLN A 90 -20.70 41.63 -34.29
N SER A 91 -20.70 40.36 -34.68
CA SER A 91 -21.78 39.74 -35.45
C SER A 91 -22.62 38.77 -34.62
N ASN A 92 -23.88 38.56 -35.01
CA ASN A 92 -24.77 37.60 -34.34
C ASN A 92 -24.20 36.16 -34.32
N ALA A 93 -23.49 35.76 -35.38
CA ALA A 93 -22.82 34.46 -35.44
C ALA A 93 -21.70 34.35 -34.38
N SER A 94 -20.86 35.40 -34.27
CA SER A 94 -19.79 35.42 -33.26
C SER A 94 -20.32 35.48 -31.82
N LEU A 95 -21.47 36.13 -31.60
CA LEU A 95 -22.16 36.16 -30.30
C LEU A 95 -22.69 34.78 -29.91
N ALA A 96 -23.31 34.06 -30.85
CA ALA A 96 -23.80 32.70 -30.61
C ALA A 96 -22.65 31.76 -30.21
N SER A 97 -21.55 31.75 -30.97
CA SER A 97 -20.38 30.93 -30.64
C SER A 97 -19.76 31.29 -29.28
N TYR A 98 -19.77 32.57 -28.90
CA TYR A 98 -19.33 32.99 -27.56
C TYR A 98 -20.21 32.41 -26.45
N PHE A 99 -21.54 32.47 -26.59
CA PHE A 99 -22.44 31.88 -25.61
C PHE A 99 -22.33 30.35 -25.51
N ASP A 100 -22.15 29.67 -26.64
CA ASP A 100 -21.94 28.21 -26.64
C ASP A 100 -20.64 27.82 -25.91
N ALA A 101 -19.55 28.56 -26.16
CA ALA A 101 -18.28 28.34 -25.48
C ALA A 101 -18.36 28.68 -23.98
N HIS A 102 -19.11 29.73 -23.62
CA HIS A 102 -19.37 30.10 -22.23
C HIS A 102 -20.11 28.99 -21.48
N ASN A 103 -21.22 28.52 -22.04
CA ASN A 103 -22.02 27.45 -21.45
C ASN A 103 -21.20 26.18 -21.26
N SER A 104 -20.41 25.79 -22.28
CA SER A 104 -19.51 24.64 -22.20
C SER A 104 -18.46 24.80 -21.09
N TYR A 105 -17.85 25.98 -20.97
CA TYR A 105 -16.89 26.27 -19.91
C TYR A 105 -17.51 26.20 -18.52
N VAL A 106 -18.68 26.82 -18.32
CA VAL A 106 -19.38 26.82 -17.02
C VAL A 106 -19.79 25.40 -16.62
N GLN A 107 -20.34 24.61 -17.55
CA GLN A 107 -20.68 23.21 -17.29
C GLN A 107 -19.46 22.39 -16.88
N GLN A 108 -18.35 22.52 -17.62
CA GLN A 108 -17.11 21.83 -17.30
C GLN A 108 -16.53 22.28 -15.95
N LEU A 109 -16.61 23.57 -15.63
CA LEU A 109 -16.17 24.11 -14.34
C LEU A 109 -16.94 23.48 -13.17
N HIS A 110 -18.27 23.39 -13.28
CA HIS A 110 -19.10 22.73 -12.28
C HIS A 110 -18.76 21.25 -12.14
N ALA A 111 -18.59 20.54 -13.26
CA ALA A 111 -18.21 19.13 -13.26
C ALA A 111 -16.86 18.91 -12.58
N THR A 112 -15.82 19.67 -12.95
CA THR A 112 -14.49 19.58 -12.35
C THR A 112 -14.53 19.87 -10.86
N ASN A 113 -15.21 20.94 -10.44
CA ASN A 113 -15.33 21.30 -9.03
C ASN A 113 -16.05 20.23 -8.21
N ALA A 114 -17.13 19.65 -8.76
CA ALA A 114 -17.85 18.56 -8.10
C ALA A 114 -16.99 17.31 -7.93
N MET A 115 -16.24 16.92 -8.98
CA MET A 115 -15.32 15.78 -8.92
C MET A 115 -14.20 15.99 -7.90
N LEU A 116 -13.56 17.18 -7.91
CA LEU A 116 -12.52 17.54 -6.94
C LEU A 116 -13.06 17.56 -5.52
N HIS A 117 -14.24 18.15 -5.32
CA HIS A 117 -14.87 18.17 -4.01
C HIS A 117 -15.12 16.75 -3.51
N HIS A 118 -15.78 15.90 -4.31
CA HIS A 118 -16.06 14.52 -3.93
C HIS A 118 -14.78 13.72 -3.63
N TYR A 119 -13.74 13.87 -4.46
CA TYR A 119 -12.47 13.20 -4.23
C TYR A 119 -11.85 13.59 -2.89
N ASN A 120 -11.71 14.89 -2.64
CA ASN A 120 -11.05 15.40 -1.43
C ASN A 120 -11.86 15.15 -0.15
N SER A 121 -13.19 15.21 -0.22
CA SER A 121 -14.05 15.09 0.96
C SER A 121 -14.45 13.65 1.30
N HIS A 122 -14.46 12.74 0.32
CA HIS A 122 -14.95 11.37 0.53
C HIS A 122 -13.94 10.31 0.08
N THR A 123 -13.50 10.36 -1.18
CA THR A 123 -12.73 9.27 -1.76
C THR A 123 -11.33 9.15 -1.17
N GLN A 124 -10.58 10.26 -1.08
CA GLN A 124 -9.24 10.26 -0.53
C GLN A 124 -9.23 9.88 0.97
N PRO A 125 -10.10 10.45 1.83
CA PRO A 125 -10.22 9.99 3.21
C PRO A 125 -10.52 8.48 3.34
N ALA A 126 -11.44 7.94 2.53
CA ALA A 126 -11.76 6.51 2.57
C ALA A 126 -10.57 5.63 2.19
N ILE A 127 -9.80 6.00 1.15
CA ILE A 127 -8.58 5.28 0.76
C ILE A 127 -7.54 5.32 1.89
N LEU A 128 -7.36 6.47 2.54
CA LEU A 128 -6.42 6.61 3.66
C LEU A 128 -6.83 5.78 4.88
N GLN A 129 -8.14 5.75 5.18
CA GLN A 129 -8.67 4.92 6.26
C GLN A 129 -8.45 3.43 5.98
N GLU A 130 -8.76 2.95 4.78
CA GLU A 130 -8.53 1.54 4.44
C GLU A 130 -7.03 1.18 4.48
N LEU A 131 -6.16 2.11 4.08
CA LEU A 131 -4.71 1.94 4.18
C LEU A 131 -4.25 1.86 5.65
N GLU A 132 -4.78 2.70 6.52
CA GLU A 132 -4.52 2.65 7.97
C GLU A 132 -4.96 1.31 8.56
N GLU A 133 -6.16 0.83 8.23
CA GLU A 133 -6.68 -0.47 8.67
C GLU A 133 -5.75 -1.62 8.23
N VAL A 134 -5.29 -1.60 6.98
CA VAL A 134 -4.30 -2.57 6.46
C VAL A 134 -3.00 -2.53 7.27
N HIS A 135 -2.50 -1.33 7.58
CA HIS A 135 -1.27 -1.17 8.36
C HIS A 135 -1.42 -1.67 9.80
N LEU A 136 -2.52 -1.33 10.47
CA LEU A 136 -2.80 -1.77 11.83
C LEU A 136 -2.91 -3.29 11.92
N ASP A 137 -3.59 -3.93 10.96
CA ASP A 137 -3.72 -5.39 10.92
C ASP A 137 -2.38 -6.08 10.69
N VAL A 138 -1.58 -5.61 9.73
CA VAL A 138 -0.23 -6.14 9.49
C VAL A 138 0.65 -5.97 10.72
N ASN A 139 0.58 -4.82 11.40
CA ASN A 139 1.33 -4.57 12.62
C ASN A 139 0.93 -5.55 13.74
N GLY A 140 -0.37 -5.82 13.91
CA GLY A 140 -0.89 -6.83 14.83
C GLY A 140 -0.34 -8.23 14.52
N ILE A 141 -0.43 -8.66 13.25
CA ILE A 141 0.08 -9.97 12.81
C ILE A 141 1.59 -10.10 13.07
N VAL A 142 2.36 -9.05 12.81
CA VAL A 142 3.81 -9.03 13.06
C VAL A 142 4.10 -9.13 14.55
N MET A 143 3.38 -8.37 15.39
CA MET A 143 3.52 -8.43 16.85
C MET A 143 3.26 -9.86 17.37
N ASP A 144 2.15 -10.47 16.96
CA ASP A 144 1.82 -11.85 17.34
C ASP A 144 2.89 -12.85 16.89
N SER A 145 3.46 -12.64 15.70
CA SER A 145 4.52 -13.50 15.16
C SER A 145 5.83 -13.36 15.94
N ILE A 146 6.15 -12.16 16.43
CA ILE A 146 7.32 -11.92 17.29
C ILE A 146 7.11 -12.63 18.64
N LEU A 147 5.94 -12.49 19.25
CA LEU A 147 5.60 -13.16 20.51
C LEU A 147 5.68 -14.68 20.36
N GLN A 148 5.07 -15.23 19.31
CA GLN A 148 5.15 -16.66 19.00
C GLN A 148 6.60 -17.13 18.82
N GLY A 149 7.45 -16.33 18.17
CA GLY A 149 8.88 -16.63 18.02
C GLY A 149 9.62 -16.66 19.36
N ALA A 150 9.31 -15.72 20.26
CA ALA A 150 9.87 -15.71 21.60
C ALA A 150 9.44 -16.94 22.41
N ASP A 151 8.17 -17.34 22.32
CA ASP A 151 7.65 -18.54 23.00
C ASP A 151 8.33 -19.83 22.49
N VAL A 152 8.54 -19.94 21.18
CA VAL A 152 9.26 -21.08 20.58
C VAL A 152 10.67 -21.19 21.18
N LEU A 153 11.40 -20.08 21.32
CA LEU A 153 12.72 -20.08 21.96
C LEU A 153 12.62 -20.44 23.44
N ALA A 154 11.69 -19.83 24.18
CA ALA A 154 11.56 -20.05 25.62
C ALA A 154 11.20 -21.52 25.98
N VAL A 155 10.48 -22.22 25.11
CA VAL A 155 10.10 -23.63 25.30
C VAL A 155 11.18 -24.59 24.82
N LYS A 156 11.89 -24.29 23.72
CA LYS A 156 12.83 -25.21 23.08
C LYS A 156 14.29 -25.05 23.51
N VAL A 157 14.65 -23.93 24.14
CA VAL A 157 16.00 -23.67 24.68
C VAL A 157 16.11 -24.12 26.16
N LYS A 158 15.08 -24.80 26.69
CA LYS A 158 15.11 -25.48 27.99
C LYS A 158 15.43 -26.95 27.81
#